data_AF-A0A6M0Q7E8-F1
#
_entry.id   AF-A0A6M0Q7E8-F1
#
_cell.length_a   1.000
_cell.length_b   1.000
_cell.length_c   1.000
_cell.angle_alpha   90.00
_cell.angle_beta   90.00
_cell.angle_gamma   90.00
#
_symmetry.space_group_name_H-M   'P 1'
#
loop_
_entity.id
_entity.type
_entity.pdbx_description
1 polymer ?
#
loop_
_entity_poly.entity_id
_entity_poly.type
_entity_poly.pdbx_seq_one_letter_code
_entity_poly.pdbx_strand_id
1 'polypeptide(L)'
;MDFFLLILSILLLLLALTKVSKVKYSNSDSIFKDAKLNVISLLWGVLIIATIIFIPYQVWVLTGSSTYWDGAYIVLGTALITAIISFVFYFKIALISTKRV
;
A
#
# COMPACT_ATOMS: atom_id res chain seq x y z
N MET A 1 -6.30 16.94 12.62
CA MET A 1 -6.83 16.58 11.28
C MET A 1 -5.97 15.49 10.64
N ASP A 2 -4.66 15.55 10.85
CA ASP A 2 -3.64 14.66 10.29
C ASP A 2 -3.74 13.20 10.76
N PHE A 3 -4.21 12.97 12.00
CA PHE A 3 -4.51 11.61 12.49
C PHE A 3 -5.58 10.89 11.67
N PHE A 4 -6.62 11.59 11.23
CA PHE A 4 -7.66 11.00 10.38
C PHE A 4 -7.12 10.66 8.99
N LEU A 5 -6.28 11.55 8.43
CA LEU A 5 -5.62 11.32 7.14
C LEU A 5 -4.67 10.12 7.20
N LEU A 6 -3.93 9.96 8.29
CA LEU A 6 -3.06 8.81 8.51
C LEU A 6 -3.85 7.49 8.56
N ILE A 7 -4.93 7.44 9.36
CA ILE A 7 -5.80 6.26 9.46
C ILE A 7 -6.41 5.93 8.09
N LEU A 8 -6.92 6.95 7.39
CA LEU A 8 -7.50 6.78 6.06
C LEU A 8 -6.48 6.23 5.07
N SER A 9 -5.24 6.71 5.13
CA SER A 9 -4.14 6.25 4.28
C SER A 9 -3.78 4.80 4.56
N ILE A 10 -3.71 4.40 5.82
CA ILE A 10 -3.46 3.00 6.18
C ILE A 10 -4.58 2.09 5.64
N LEU A 11 -5.85 2.48 5.80
CA LEU A 11 -6.97 1.72 5.25
C LEU A 11 -6.92 1.65 3.72
N LEU A 12 -6.60 2.76 3.06
CA LEU A 12 -6.48 2.83 1.61
C LEU A 12 -5.37 1.90 1.09
N LEU A 13 -4.21 1.89 1.77
CA LEU A 13 -3.09 1.02 1.45
C LEU A 13 -3.48 -0.47 1.59
N LEU A 14 -4.15 -0.84 2.68
CA LEU A 14 -4.63 -2.21 2.89
C LEU A 14 -5.65 -2.64 1.82
N LEU A 15 -6.58 -1.75 1.46
CA LEU A 15 -7.56 -2.00 0.40
C LEU A 15 -6.88 -2.17 -0.96
N ALA A 16 -5.93 -1.29 -1.29
CA ALA A 16 -5.18 -1.33 -2.54
C ALA A 16 -4.37 -2.63 -2.66
N LEU A 17 -3.62 -2.99 -1.62
CA LEU A 17 -2.86 -4.25 -1.57
C LEU A 17 -3.79 -5.46 -1.77
N THR A 18 -4.95 -5.47 -1.10
CA THR A 18 -5.93 -6.55 -1.25
C THR A 18 -6.46 -6.67 -2.68
N LYS A 19 -6.73 -5.55 -3.35
CA LYS A 19 -7.23 -5.53 -4.73
C LYS A 19 -6.17 -6.02 -5.71
N VAL A 20 -4.93 -5.52 -5.61
CA VAL A 20 -3.81 -5.96 -6.47
C VAL A 20 -3.55 -7.45 -6.32
N SER A 21 -3.48 -7.95 -5.08
CA SER A 21 -3.26 -9.38 -4.85
C SER A 21 -4.38 -10.23 -5.48
N LYS A 22 -5.65 -9.84 -5.33
CA LYS A 22 -6.77 -10.61 -5.91
C LYS A 22 -6.78 -10.60 -7.43
N VAL A 23 -6.41 -9.49 -8.06
CA VAL A 23 -6.35 -9.38 -9.53
C VAL A 23 -5.27 -10.30 -10.10
N LYS A 24 -4.11 -10.40 -9.44
CA LYS A 24 -3.01 -11.27 -9.89
C LYS A 24 -3.36 -12.76 -9.94
N TYR A 25 -4.32 -13.21 -9.13
CA TYR A 25 -4.72 -14.62 -9.01
C TYR A 25 -6.11 -14.92 -9.59
N SER A 26 -6.75 -13.99 -10.30
CA SER A 26 -8.01 -14.30 -10.98
C SER A 26 -7.74 -14.97 -12.32
N ASN A 27 -8.23 -16.20 -12.51
CA ASN A 27 -8.32 -16.81 -13.84
C ASN A 27 -9.41 -16.07 -14.62
N SER A 28 -9.06 -15.44 -15.74
CA SER A 28 -10.03 -14.79 -16.63
C SER A 28 -10.05 -15.51 -17.97
N ASP A 29 -11.25 -15.86 -18.43
CA ASP A 29 -11.45 -16.66 -19.64
C ASP A 29 -11.27 -15.85 -20.94
N SER A 30 -10.92 -14.55 -20.87
CA SER A 30 -10.79 -13.73 -22.08
C SER A 30 -9.71 -12.64 -22.01
N ILE A 31 -8.97 -12.49 -23.13
CA ILE A 31 -7.85 -11.54 -23.30
C ILE A 31 -8.27 -10.10 -23.01
N PHE A 32 -9.49 -9.70 -23.39
CA PHE A 32 -10.01 -8.36 -23.10
C PHE A 32 -10.28 -8.12 -21.60
N LYS A 33 -10.70 -9.16 -20.86
CA LYS A 33 -10.88 -9.07 -19.41
C LYS A 33 -9.53 -8.99 -18.70
N ASP A 34 -8.53 -9.74 -19.15
CA ASP A 34 -7.15 -9.66 -18.63
C ASP A 34 -6.55 -8.27 -18.82
N ALA A 35 -6.69 -7.68 -20.01
CA ALA A 35 -6.18 -6.34 -20.28
C ALA A 35 -6.82 -5.30 -19.35
N LYS A 36 -8.15 -5.36 -19.15
CA LYS A 36 -8.87 -4.47 -18.24
C LYS A 36 -8.43 -4.64 -16.78
N LEU A 37 -8.26 -5.89 -16.32
CA LEU A 37 -7.79 -6.19 -14.98
C LEU A 37 -6.37 -5.71 -14.75
N ASN A 38 -5.48 -5.85 -15.74
CA ASN A 38 -4.10 -5.40 -15.66
C ASN A 38 -4.01 -3.86 -15.49
N VAL A 39 -4.80 -3.10 -16.27
CA VAL A 39 -4.86 -1.63 -16.12
C VAL A 39 -5.37 -1.24 -14.73
N ILE A 40 -6.39 -1.92 -14.21
CA ILE A 40 -6.90 -1.68 -12.85
C ILE A 40 -5.81 -2.00 -11.81
N SER A 41 -5.06 -3.09 -11.98
CA SER A 41 -3.96 -3.47 -11.11
C SER A 41 -2.87 -2.39 -11.07
N LEU A 42 -2.52 -1.82 -12.23
CA LEU A 42 -1.56 -0.72 -12.33
C LEU A 42 -2.04 0.53 -11.57
N LEU A 43 -3.31 0.91 -11.71
CA LEU A 43 -3.88 2.04 -10.98
C LEU A 43 -3.79 1.83 -9.46
N TRP A 44 -4.07 0.62 -8.97
CA TRP A 44 -3.89 0.30 -7.56
C TRP A 44 -2.41 0.30 -7.15
N GLY A 45 -1.49 -0.11 -8.04
CA GLY A 45 -0.05 -0.01 -7.82
C GLY A 45 0.41 1.43 -7.59
N VAL A 46 -0.06 2.37 -8.42
CA VAL A 46 0.21 3.81 -8.24
C VAL A 46 -0.33 4.29 -6.89
N LEU A 47 -1.54 3.87 -6.53
CA LEU A 47 -2.13 4.22 -5.24
C LEU A 47 -1.30 3.70 -4.07
N ILE A 48 -0.80 2.47 -4.14
CA ILE A 48 0.08 1.88 -3.12
C ILE A 48 1.33 2.75 -2.94
N ILE A 49 2.03 3.09 -4.02
CA ILE A 49 3.25 3.91 -3.96
C ILE A 49 2.95 5.29 -3.34
N ALA A 50 1.88 5.95 -3.80
CA ALA A 50 1.48 7.24 -3.26
C ALA A 50 1.22 7.17 -1.74
N THR A 51 0.56 6.10 -1.29
CA THR A 51 0.21 5.92 0.12
C THR A 51 1.43 5.58 0.97
N ILE A 52 2.38 4.78 0.45
CA ILE A 52 3.65 4.47 1.12
C ILE A 52 4.49 5.72 1.36
N ILE A 53 4.46 6.70 0.44
CA ILE A 53 5.17 7.98 0.60
C ILE A 53 4.41 8.92 1.55
N PHE A 54 3.08 8.93 1.47
CA PHE A 54 2.24 9.83 2.25
C PHE A 54 2.17 9.48 3.74
N ILE A 55 2.23 8.19 4.11
CA ILE A 55 2.21 7.75 5.52
C ILE A 55 3.39 8.33 6.32
N PRO A 56 4.67 8.18 5.90
CA PRO A 56 5.82 8.80 6.56
C PRO A 56 5.71 10.31 6.69
N TYR A 57 5.18 10.99 5.66
CA TYR A 57 4.94 12.43 5.71
C TYR A 57 3.93 12.81 6.79
N GLN A 58 2.80 12.10 6.87
CA GLN A 58 1.80 12.33 7.91
C GLN A 58 2.35 12.05 9.31
N VAL A 59 3.14 10.99 9.48
CA VAL A 59 3.78 10.70 10.78
C VAL A 59 4.78 11.80 11.15
N TRP A 60 5.58 12.27 10.20
CA TRP A 60 6.50 13.40 10.42
C TRP A 60 5.76 14.66 10.89
N VAL A 61 4.66 15.00 10.22
CA VAL A 61 3.79 16.13 10.61
C VAL A 61 3.26 15.97 12.02
N LEU A 62 2.75 14.78 12.37
CA LEU A 62 2.23 14.46 13.71
C LEU A 62 3.29 14.52 14.81
N THR A 63 4.55 14.21 14.48
CA THR A 63 5.68 14.27 15.42
C THR A 63 6.27 15.66 15.59
N GLY A 64 5.65 16.70 15.02
CA GLY A 64 6.10 18.09 15.17
C GLY A 64 6.93 18.62 14.01
N SER A 65 7.03 17.89 12.89
CA SER A 65 7.66 18.34 11.64
C SER A 65 9.12 18.79 11.78
N SER A 66 9.91 18.13 12.63
CA SER A 66 11.32 18.52 12.82
C SER A 66 12.11 18.42 11.51
N THR A 67 12.85 19.48 11.19
CA THR A 67 13.71 19.53 10.00
C THR A 67 15.11 18.97 10.24
N TYR A 68 15.40 18.48 11.45
CA TYR A 68 16.70 17.94 11.83
C TYR A 68 16.73 16.41 11.70
N TRP A 69 17.83 15.79 12.16
CA TRP A 69 18.08 14.36 12.05
C TRP A 69 17.00 13.48 12.67
N ASP A 70 16.36 13.93 13.74
CA ASP A 70 15.20 13.28 14.35
C ASP A 70 14.03 13.12 13.37
N GLY A 71 13.71 14.19 12.61
CA GLY A 71 12.72 14.13 11.54
C GLY A 71 13.09 13.13 10.44
N ALA A 72 14.37 13.11 10.04
CA ALA A 72 14.88 12.15 9.06
C ALA A 72 14.74 10.70 9.56
N TYR A 73 15.08 10.42 10.83
CA TYR A 73 14.93 9.09 11.42
C TYR A 73 13.46 8.66 11.51
N ILE A 74 12.55 9.58 11.82
CA ILE A 74 11.11 9.31 11.87
C ILE A 74 10.60 8.96 10.47
N VAL A 75 10.88 9.78 9.46
CA VAL A 75 10.46 9.52 8.08
C VAL A 75 11.04 8.21 7.56
N LEU A 76 12.34 7.99 7.75
CA LEU A 76 13.01 6.80 7.22
C LEU A 76 12.57 5.52 7.95
N GLY A 77 12.44 5.58 9.27
CA GLY A 77 11.94 4.46 10.07
C GLY A 77 10.50 4.10 9.73
N THR A 78 9.62 5.10 9.60
CA THR A 78 8.22 4.88 9.22
C THR A 78 8.08 4.37 7.79
N ALA A 79 8.88 4.86 6.85
CA ALA A 79 8.91 4.35 5.48
C ALA A 79 9.33 2.87 5.43
N LEU A 80 10.40 2.51 6.15
CA LEU A 80 10.87 1.11 6.22
C LEU A 80 9.82 0.19 6.85
N ILE A 81 9.23 0.58 7.98
CA ILE A 81 8.16 -0.19 8.64
C ILE A 81 6.96 -0.36 7.69
N THR A 82 6.53 0.72 7.04
CA THR A 82 5.41 0.70 6.11
C THR A 82 5.69 -0.23 4.93
N ALA A 83 6.89 -0.18 4.36
CA ALA A 83 7.30 -1.05 3.26
C ALA A 83 7.33 -2.53 3.68
N ILE A 84 7.93 -2.85 4.84
CA ILE A 84 8.01 -4.22 5.36
C ILE A 84 6.61 -4.77 5.62
N ILE A 85 5.74 -4.01 6.30
CA ILE A 85 4.37 -4.44 6.59
C ILE A 85 3.59 -4.64 5.29
N SER A 86 3.72 -3.72 4.33
CA SER A 86 3.04 -3.83 3.03
C SER A 86 3.47 -5.09 2.28
N PHE A 87 4.76 -5.39 2.28
CA PHE A 87 5.32 -6.58 1.64
C PHE A 87 4.80 -7.85 2.32
N VAL A 88 4.90 -7.95 3.64
CA VAL A 88 4.39 -9.10 4.42
C VAL A 88 2.90 -9.31 4.18
N PHE A 89 2.11 -8.23 4.19
CA PHE A 89 0.67 -8.29 3.98
C PHE A 89 0.32 -8.75 2.56
N TYR A 90 1.00 -8.21 1.55
CA TYR A 90 0.84 -8.63 0.16
C TYR A 90 1.09 -10.14 -0.02
N PHE A 91 2.21 -10.65 0.52
CA PHE A 91 2.53 -12.09 0.43
C PHE A 91 1.53 -12.96 1.18
N LYS A 92 1.07 -12.52 2.36
CA LYS A 92 0.06 -13.26 3.12
C LYS A 92 -1.27 -13.37 2.35
N ILE A 93 -1.72 -12.28 1.73
CA ILE A 93 -2.95 -12.29 0.92
C ILE A 93 -2.76 -13.13 -0.34
N ALA A 94 -1.63 -12.98 -1.03
CA ALA A 94 -1.29 -13.79 -2.20
C ALA A 94 -1.38 -15.29 -1.88
N LEU A 95 -0.77 -15.73 -0.78
CA LEU A 95 -0.77 -17.13 -0.35
C LEU A 95 -2.19 -17.63 -0.02
N ILE A 96 -3.02 -16.82 0.65
CA ILE A 96 -4.43 -17.14 0.93
C ILE A 96 -5.25 -17.23 -0.37
N SER A 97 -4.93 -16.40 -1.38
CA SER A 97 -5.62 -16.41 -2.66
C SER A 97 -5.26 -17.65 -3.49
N THR A 98 -3.99 -18.07 -3.47
CA THR A 98 -3.54 -19.30 -4.15
C THR A 98 -4.16 -20.57 -3.55
N LYS A 99 -4.33 -20.64 -2.21
CA LYS A 99 -4.96 -21.81 -1.55
C LYS A 99 -6.47 -21.95 -1.81
N ARG A 100 -7.13 -20.95 -2.40
CA ARG A 100 -8.57 -20.94 -2.66
C ARG A 100 -8.96 -21.25 -4.11
N VAL A 101 -7.97 -21.40 -5.00
CA VAL A 101 -8.11 -21.87 -6.38
C VAL A 101 -7.78 -23.35 -6.41
#